data_AF-A0A848L3Q8-F1
#
_entry.id   AF-A0A848L3Q8-F1
#
_cell.length_a   1.000
_cell.length_b   1.000
_cell.length_c   1.000
_cell.angle_alpha   90.00
_cell.angle_beta   90.00
_cell.angle_gamma   90.00
#
_symmetry.space_group_name_H-M   'P 1'
#
loop_
_entity.id
_entity.type
_entity.pdbx_description
1 polymer ?
#
loop_
_entity_poly.entity_id
_entity_poly.type
_entity_poly.pdbx_seq_one_letter_code
_entity_poly.pdbx_strand_id
1 'polypeptide(L)'
;MAAEPASPAPTTKQGPADGCRLDALPGVVWHGTETKLSLARLAAYAAPIYWFSPDEPRLRSEEAGDIQLPQALPFQPAAATPVVYYQFDEVSLSGGDTGRASLQRREDPGDTEVDLRYVTSFQLDFFAYFPTEQGVGAHTHDVETAEFKAIVVSTASEVFQEFTGLRCSPTEHVVLVTRVSGKAHGLFWYWNVSDTDEDTRFPMHLLVEEGKHALGTDKNGDGYYTPGYDVSRSVNDAWGVRDATRGGQLFSGSYQAWMTKVRRPEDRLFPPLPEDSPLRAALKRREGAGARAEYTLRPLPPAAQARSVPGLSPFLEDKEVPGWPEIKEAGTLEDLGEWVEADRSLRSLSLSFYADGDVGLSFVFPFLVVKNLELPVAGGYLVHRMYLKDDQLRDLGWMALYTPSASRWFDTYFAAGVEWDLEESGAGTRRRTDFVMESGIKFRVNISRSPVSALRVLTDFWGLRLGIKSYGFFDVDRLTYVFEVGAGTW
;
A
#
# COMPACT_ATOMS: atom_id res chain seq x y z
N MET A 1 -41.07 -52.28 -1.01
CA MET A 1 -39.86 -51.66 -0.44
C MET A 1 -38.73 -51.96 -1.39
N ALA A 2 -38.40 -51.03 -2.28
CA ALA A 2 -37.33 -51.17 -3.25
C ALA A 2 -36.15 -50.31 -2.77
N ALA A 3 -34.97 -50.92 -2.68
CA ALA A 3 -33.74 -50.27 -2.21
C ALA A 3 -33.17 -49.35 -3.31
N GLU A 4 -32.82 -48.13 -2.92
CA GLU A 4 -32.07 -47.17 -3.75
C GLU A 4 -30.64 -47.67 -4.02
N PRO A 5 -30.10 -47.45 -5.24
CA PRO A 5 -28.71 -47.77 -5.54
C PRO A 5 -27.78 -46.69 -4.97
N ALA A 6 -26.65 -47.15 -4.41
CA ALA A 6 -25.61 -46.31 -3.83
C ALA A 6 -24.96 -45.37 -4.87
N SER A 7 -24.75 -44.11 -4.49
CA SER A 7 -24.00 -43.11 -5.25
C SER A 7 -22.55 -43.56 -5.52
N PRO A 8 -22.00 -43.29 -6.72
CA PRO A 8 -20.62 -43.60 -7.02
C PRO A 8 -19.67 -42.67 -6.25
N ALA A 9 -18.58 -43.25 -5.76
CA ALA A 9 -17.48 -42.52 -5.13
C ALA A 9 -16.86 -41.50 -6.10
N PRO A 10 -16.32 -40.37 -5.61
CA PRO A 10 -15.71 -39.36 -6.45
C PRO A 10 -14.48 -39.93 -7.16
N THR A 11 -14.59 -40.10 -8.48
CA THR A 11 -13.46 -40.35 -9.38
C THR A 11 -12.48 -39.20 -9.27
N THR A 12 -11.28 -39.49 -8.75
CA THR A 12 -10.08 -38.66 -8.92
C THR A 12 -9.88 -38.39 -10.41
N LYS A 13 -10.13 -37.16 -10.84
CA LYS A 13 -9.75 -36.70 -12.18
C LYS A 13 -8.23 -36.76 -12.25
N GLN A 14 -7.68 -37.82 -12.82
CA GLN A 14 -6.35 -37.79 -13.40
C GLN A 14 -6.41 -36.81 -14.57
N GLY A 15 -5.98 -35.57 -14.32
CA GLY A 15 -5.69 -34.61 -15.37
C GLY A 15 -4.57 -35.16 -16.28
N PRO A 16 -4.48 -34.65 -17.52
CA PRO A 16 -3.49 -35.12 -18.48
C PRO A 16 -2.07 -34.92 -17.95
N ALA A 17 -1.11 -35.66 -18.53
CA ALA A 17 0.33 -35.51 -18.33
C ALA A 17 0.89 -34.17 -18.88
N ASP A 18 0.16 -33.08 -18.69
CA ASP A 18 0.64 -31.73 -18.91
C ASP A 18 1.52 -31.37 -17.70
N GLY A 19 2.79 -31.05 -17.97
CA GLY A 19 3.79 -30.77 -16.95
C GLY A 19 3.35 -29.70 -15.94
N CYS A 20 4.00 -29.66 -14.78
CA CYS A 20 3.75 -28.66 -13.75
C CYS A 20 4.00 -27.24 -14.31
N ARG A 21 2.93 -26.56 -14.72
CA ARG A 21 2.99 -25.21 -15.33
C ARG A 21 2.99 -24.13 -14.26
N LEU A 22 4.11 -24.00 -13.54
CA LEU A 22 4.29 -23.02 -12.47
C LEU A 22 4.18 -21.57 -12.98
N ASP A 23 4.62 -21.30 -14.20
CA ASP A 23 4.52 -19.99 -14.86
C ASP A 23 3.08 -19.44 -14.97
N ALA A 24 2.06 -20.29 -14.84
CA ALA A 24 0.66 -19.88 -14.92
C ALA A 24 0.07 -19.48 -13.56
N LEU A 25 0.78 -19.73 -12.46
CA LEU A 25 0.32 -19.36 -11.13
C LEU A 25 0.46 -17.84 -10.93
N PRO A 26 -0.58 -17.17 -10.40
CA PRO A 26 -0.51 -15.76 -10.03
C PRO A 26 0.71 -15.44 -9.15
N GLY A 27 1.43 -14.37 -9.48
CA GLY A 27 2.52 -13.88 -8.63
C GLY A 27 3.86 -14.58 -8.74
N VAL A 28 4.00 -15.62 -9.56
CA VAL A 28 5.30 -16.30 -9.72
C VAL A 28 6.31 -15.36 -10.36
N VAL A 29 7.39 -15.09 -9.63
CA VAL A 29 8.57 -14.35 -10.15
C VAL A 29 9.76 -15.28 -10.38
N TRP A 30 9.79 -16.42 -9.69
CA TRP A 30 10.83 -17.43 -9.85
C TRP A 30 10.32 -18.82 -9.42
N HIS A 31 10.80 -19.85 -10.09
CA HIS A 31 10.73 -21.23 -9.61
C HIS A 31 11.91 -22.05 -10.12
N GLY A 32 12.30 -23.08 -9.37
CA GLY A 32 13.37 -23.99 -9.79
C GLY A 32 13.82 -24.97 -8.70
N THR A 33 14.73 -25.88 -9.07
CA THR A 33 15.28 -26.90 -8.16
C THR A 33 16.43 -26.39 -7.29
N GLU A 34 16.98 -25.22 -7.61
CA GLU A 34 18.07 -24.60 -6.85
C GLU A 34 17.55 -24.14 -5.49
N THR A 35 18.22 -24.54 -4.41
CA THR A 35 17.77 -24.20 -3.05
C THR A 35 18.47 -22.98 -2.49
N LYS A 36 19.59 -22.54 -3.07
CA LYS A 36 20.39 -21.42 -2.56
C LYS A 36 20.41 -20.30 -3.57
N LEU A 37 20.04 -19.10 -3.16
CA LEU A 37 20.12 -17.89 -3.98
C LEU A 37 20.78 -16.78 -3.19
N SER A 38 21.51 -15.90 -3.88
CA SER A 38 21.89 -14.62 -3.28
C SER A 38 20.69 -13.68 -3.20
N LEU A 39 20.68 -12.77 -2.23
CA LEU A 39 19.65 -11.74 -2.12
C LEU A 39 19.61 -10.87 -3.40
N ALA A 40 20.75 -10.59 -4.01
CA ALA A 40 20.81 -9.88 -5.29
C ALA A 40 20.06 -10.60 -6.41
N ARG A 41 20.26 -11.92 -6.55
CA ARG A 41 19.58 -12.70 -7.59
C ARG A 41 18.09 -12.82 -7.31
N LEU A 42 17.71 -12.98 -6.04
CA LEU A 42 16.30 -13.02 -5.62
C LEU A 42 15.59 -11.68 -5.91
N ALA A 43 16.23 -10.55 -5.60
CA ALA A 43 15.70 -9.23 -5.92
C ALA A 43 15.55 -9.01 -7.43
N ALA A 44 16.52 -9.46 -8.23
CA ALA A 44 16.49 -9.33 -9.68
C ALA A 44 15.30 -10.05 -10.34
N TYR A 45 14.81 -11.16 -9.76
CA TYR A 45 13.60 -11.83 -10.27
C TYR A 45 12.31 -11.04 -10.02
N ALA A 46 12.22 -10.29 -8.92
CA ALA A 46 11.06 -9.49 -8.56
C ALA A 46 11.12 -8.03 -9.05
N ALA A 47 12.27 -7.62 -9.59
CA ALA A 47 12.59 -6.26 -10.00
C ALA A 47 11.52 -5.66 -10.94
N PRO A 48 10.95 -4.48 -10.65
CA PRO A 48 9.83 -3.91 -11.40
C PRO A 48 10.25 -3.22 -12.70
N ILE A 49 9.28 -2.94 -13.56
CA ILE A 49 9.40 -1.99 -14.68
C ILE A 49 8.90 -0.62 -14.18
N TYR A 50 9.71 0.43 -14.35
CA TYR A 50 9.27 1.80 -14.10
C TYR A 50 8.70 2.40 -15.38
N TRP A 51 7.50 2.98 -15.31
CA TRP A 51 6.81 3.56 -16.46
C TRP A 51 6.47 5.02 -16.21
N PHE A 52 7.31 5.89 -16.78
CA PHE A 52 7.27 7.32 -16.52
C PHE A 52 6.13 8.03 -17.26
N SER A 53 5.63 9.11 -16.66
CA SER A 53 4.73 10.04 -17.34
C SER A 53 5.37 10.55 -18.65
N PRO A 54 4.60 10.71 -19.73
CA PRO A 54 5.11 11.20 -21.01
C PRO A 54 5.75 12.59 -20.96
N ASP A 55 5.41 13.40 -19.95
CA ASP A 55 5.96 14.74 -19.76
C ASP A 55 6.88 14.82 -18.52
N GLU A 56 7.39 13.67 -18.08
CA GLU A 56 8.30 13.55 -16.94
C GLU A 56 9.53 14.46 -17.13
N PRO A 57 9.73 15.45 -16.23
CA PRO A 57 10.84 16.36 -16.34
C PRO A 57 12.18 15.65 -16.29
N ARG A 58 13.06 15.96 -17.27
CA ARG A 58 14.42 15.39 -17.33
C ARG A 58 14.45 13.87 -17.45
N LEU A 59 13.35 13.24 -17.90
CA LEU A 59 13.34 11.81 -18.20
C LEU A 59 14.48 11.43 -19.15
N ARG A 60 14.68 12.24 -20.18
CA ARG A 60 15.73 12.07 -21.20
C ARG A 60 16.70 13.25 -21.17
N SER A 61 17.96 12.99 -21.50
CA SER A 61 18.92 14.08 -21.76
C SER A 61 18.69 14.69 -23.14
N GLU A 62 18.95 16.00 -23.27
CA GLU A 62 18.87 16.71 -24.55
C GLU A 62 19.89 16.18 -25.58
N GLU A 63 20.98 15.55 -25.12
CA GLU A 63 22.09 15.10 -25.96
C GLU A 63 22.01 13.62 -26.38
N ALA A 64 21.45 12.74 -25.54
CA ALA A 64 21.46 11.28 -25.78
C ALA A 64 20.08 10.72 -26.16
N GLY A 65 18.96 11.38 -25.78
CA GLY A 65 17.62 10.85 -26.01
C GLY A 65 17.24 9.61 -25.20
N ASP A 66 18.18 9.03 -24.44
CA ASP A 66 17.96 7.88 -23.57
C ASP A 66 17.39 8.27 -22.20
N ILE A 67 16.67 7.35 -21.56
CA ILE A 67 16.14 7.53 -20.19
C ILE A 67 17.29 7.60 -19.18
N GLN A 68 17.28 8.62 -18.31
CA GLN A 68 18.33 8.90 -17.31
C GLN A 68 17.83 8.79 -15.85
N LEU A 69 16.54 8.54 -15.65
CA LEU A 69 15.93 8.40 -14.34
C LEU A 69 15.55 6.93 -14.07
N PRO A 70 15.57 6.47 -12.81
CA PRO A 70 16.14 7.14 -11.64
C PRO A 70 17.67 7.19 -11.66
N GLN A 71 18.28 8.08 -10.87
CA GLN A 71 19.73 8.26 -10.83
C GLN A 71 20.39 7.48 -9.69
N ALA A 72 21.70 7.27 -9.80
CA ALA A 72 22.49 6.84 -8.65
C ALA A 72 22.41 7.88 -7.53
N LEU A 73 22.37 7.41 -6.27
CA LEU A 73 22.47 8.27 -5.11
C LEU A 73 23.76 9.13 -5.18
N PRO A 74 23.75 10.42 -4.79
CA PRO A 74 24.85 11.33 -5.08
C PRO A 74 26.19 10.97 -4.42
N PHE A 75 26.17 10.14 -3.38
CA PHE A 75 27.35 9.64 -2.66
C PHE A 75 27.82 8.26 -3.15
N GLN A 76 27.13 7.68 -4.14
CA GLN A 76 27.50 6.43 -4.79
C GLN A 76 28.21 6.70 -6.13
N PRO A 77 28.98 5.73 -6.66
CA PRO A 77 29.58 5.87 -7.98
C PRO A 77 28.52 6.14 -9.06
N ALA A 78 28.78 7.14 -9.90
CA ALA A 78 27.94 7.47 -11.05
C ALA A 78 27.74 6.24 -11.94
N ALA A 79 26.59 6.17 -12.60
CA ALA A 79 26.23 5.08 -13.49
C ALA A 79 25.97 5.63 -14.90
N ALA A 80 26.31 4.83 -15.92
CA ALA A 80 25.98 5.16 -17.30
C ALA A 80 24.51 4.87 -17.64
N THR A 81 23.85 4.04 -16.83
CA THR A 81 22.43 3.70 -16.94
C THR A 81 21.70 4.12 -15.67
N PRO A 82 20.36 4.26 -15.72
CA PRO A 82 19.55 4.47 -14.52
C PRO A 82 19.84 3.45 -13.42
N VAL A 83 19.62 3.84 -12.16
CA VAL A 83 19.94 3.00 -10.99
C VAL A 83 18.74 2.87 -10.07
N VAL A 84 18.36 1.63 -9.80
CA VAL A 84 17.37 1.28 -8.80
C VAL A 84 18.08 0.53 -7.68
N TYR A 85 17.73 0.86 -6.43
CA TYR A 85 18.27 0.19 -5.27
C TYR A 85 17.28 -0.84 -4.72
N TYR A 86 17.74 -1.83 -3.96
CA TYR A 86 16.88 -2.78 -3.26
C TYR A 86 17.34 -3.05 -1.83
N GLN A 87 16.40 -3.44 -0.97
CA GLN A 87 16.62 -3.85 0.43
C GLN A 87 15.62 -4.95 0.78
N PHE A 88 16.08 -6.00 1.48
CA PHE A 88 15.15 -6.93 2.12
C PHE A 88 14.89 -6.43 3.54
N ASP A 89 13.69 -5.94 3.83
CA ASP A 89 13.38 -5.42 5.16
C ASP A 89 13.33 -6.56 6.18
N GLU A 90 12.68 -7.65 5.78
CA GLU A 90 12.37 -8.80 6.62
C GLU A 90 12.50 -10.10 5.84
N VAL A 91 13.07 -11.13 6.48
CA VAL A 91 13.04 -12.51 6.01
C VAL A 91 12.58 -13.43 7.16
N SER A 92 11.49 -14.16 6.93
CA SER A 92 10.96 -15.14 7.89
C SER A 92 11.49 -16.54 7.58
N LEU A 93 12.17 -17.14 8.56
CA LEU A 93 12.84 -18.43 8.45
C LEU A 93 12.19 -19.49 9.35
N SER A 94 11.95 -20.66 8.80
CA SER A 94 11.51 -21.87 9.51
C SER A 94 12.71 -22.70 9.99
N GLY A 95 12.49 -23.67 10.88
CA GLY A 95 13.53 -24.60 11.34
C GLY A 95 14.47 -24.04 12.42
N GLY A 96 14.06 -22.99 13.13
CA GLY A 96 14.77 -22.41 14.28
C GLY A 96 16.21 -22.03 13.95
N ASP A 97 17.15 -22.48 14.77
CA ASP A 97 18.58 -22.18 14.61
C ASP A 97 19.17 -22.69 13.28
N THR A 98 18.64 -23.80 12.74
CA THR A 98 19.11 -24.33 11.44
C THR A 98 18.68 -23.42 10.31
N GLY A 99 17.45 -22.89 10.37
CA GLY A 99 16.96 -21.88 9.44
C GLY A 99 17.80 -20.61 9.51
N ARG A 100 18.05 -20.09 10.72
CA ARG A 100 18.89 -18.90 10.92
C ARG A 100 20.32 -19.11 10.38
N ALA A 101 20.91 -20.27 10.61
CA ALA A 101 22.23 -20.62 10.10
C ALA A 101 22.28 -20.79 8.57
N SER A 102 21.11 -20.94 7.92
CA SER A 102 21.02 -21.02 6.46
C SER A 102 21.22 -19.68 5.76
N LEU A 103 21.05 -18.55 6.47
CA LEU A 103 21.36 -17.21 5.98
C LEU A 103 22.85 -16.92 6.16
N GLN A 104 23.61 -16.99 5.07
CA GLN A 104 25.05 -16.76 5.07
C GLN A 104 25.36 -15.28 4.81
N ARG A 105 25.26 -14.46 5.86
CA ARG A 105 25.53 -13.01 5.78
C ARG A 105 26.93 -12.71 5.24
N ARG A 106 27.00 -11.75 4.32
CA ARG A 106 28.24 -11.21 3.74
C ARG A 106 28.38 -9.73 4.08
N GLU A 107 29.55 -9.17 3.75
CA GLU A 107 29.80 -7.73 3.92
C GLU A 107 28.92 -6.89 3.00
N ASP A 108 28.80 -7.29 1.73
CA ASP A 108 27.76 -6.79 0.84
C ASP A 108 26.45 -7.57 1.10
N PRO A 109 25.36 -6.91 1.52
CA PRO A 109 24.07 -7.56 1.71
C PRO A 109 23.59 -8.31 0.45
N GLY A 110 23.91 -7.83 -0.75
CA GLY A 110 23.54 -8.47 -2.01
C GLY A 110 24.15 -9.86 -2.21
N ASP A 111 25.36 -10.08 -1.68
CA ASP A 111 26.08 -11.35 -1.73
C ASP A 111 25.63 -12.35 -0.63
N THR A 112 24.76 -11.91 0.28
CA THR A 112 24.20 -12.80 1.30
C THR A 112 23.40 -13.91 0.62
N GLU A 113 23.75 -15.17 0.93
CA GLU A 113 23.05 -16.33 0.40
C GLU A 113 21.97 -16.79 1.38
N VAL A 114 20.82 -17.20 0.84
CA VAL A 114 19.70 -17.76 1.58
C VAL A 114 19.31 -19.11 1.02
N ASP A 115 18.94 -20.04 1.89
CA ASP A 115 18.43 -21.35 1.50
C ASP A 115 16.89 -21.37 1.53
N LEU A 116 16.28 -21.44 0.36
CA LEU A 116 14.83 -21.40 0.13
C LEU A 116 14.07 -22.55 0.78
N ARG A 117 14.75 -23.59 1.28
CA ARG A 117 14.11 -24.63 2.10
C ARG A 117 13.64 -24.12 3.45
N TYR A 118 14.27 -23.05 3.95
CA TYR A 118 13.94 -22.48 5.25
C TYR A 118 13.19 -21.15 5.13
N VAL A 119 13.27 -20.45 4.00
CA VAL A 119 12.50 -19.22 3.77
C VAL A 119 11.03 -19.54 3.65
N THR A 120 10.20 -18.78 4.36
CA THR A 120 8.73 -18.88 4.30
C THR A 120 8.12 -17.64 3.66
N SER A 121 8.61 -16.46 4.03
CA SER A 121 8.24 -15.18 3.43
C SER A 121 9.38 -14.17 3.54
N PHE A 122 9.28 -13.12 2.72
CA PHE A 122 10.14 -11.96 2.82
C PHE A 122 9.45 -10.70 2.32
N GLN A 123 9.92 -9.54 2.81
CA GLN A 123 9.55 -8.21 2.33
C GLN A 123 10.74 -7.60 1.61
N LEU A 124 10.54 -7.18 0.36
CA LEU A 124 11.55 -6.61 -0.52
C LEU A 124 11.12 -5.21 -0.97
N ASP A 125 11.94 -4.22 -0.67
CA ASP A 125 11.74 -2.83 -1.09
C ASP A 125 12.67 -2.48 -2.25
N PHE A 126 12.15 -1.78 -3.25
CA PHE A 126 12.90 -1.14 -4.34
C PHE A 126 12.86 0.37 -4.18
N PHE A 127 13.99 1.05 -4.40
CA PHE A 127 14.12 2.50 -4.23
C PHE A 127 14.58 3.17 -5.51
N ALA A 128 13.88 4.22 -5.91
CA ALA A 128 14.21 5.08 -7.02
C ALA A 128 14.58 6.47 -6.50
N TYR A 129 15.80 6.93 -6.80
CA TYR A 129 16.27 8.26 -6.41
C TYR A 129 16.08 9.28 -7.55
N PHE A 130 15.49 10.41 -7.20
CA PHE A 130 15.28 11.55 -8.09
C PHE A 130 16.03 12.78 -7.56
N PRO A 131 16.85 13.43 -8.40
CA PRO A 131 17.69 14.56 -7.97
C PRO A 131 16.93 15.88 -7.85
N THR A 132 15.65 15.90 -8.20
CA THR A 132 14.76 17.07 -8.06
C THR A 132 13.33 16.60 -8.11
N GLU A 133 12.51 17.11 -7.20
CA GLU A 133 11.05 17.04 -7.25
C GLU A 133 10.49 18.34 -7.86
N GLN A 134 9.31 18.30 -8.49
CA GLN A 134 8.60 19.49 -9.00
C GLN A 134 7.18 19.59 -8.44
N GLY A 135 6.63 20.81 -8.41
CA GLY A 135 5.31 21.08 -7.86
C GLY A 135 5.36 21.69 -6.46
N VAL A 136 4.23 21.72 -5.76
CA VAL A 136 4.16 22.44 -4.47
C VAL A 136 4.82 21.62 -3.36
N GLY A 137 5.68 22.27 -2.58
CA GLY A 137 6.49 21.58 -1.57
C GLY A 137 7.59 20.73 -2.18
N ALA A 138 8.13 21.11 -3.34
CA ALA A 138 9.25 20.42 -3.97
C ALA A 138 10.52 20.46 -3.12
N HIS A 139 11.25 19.35 -3.12
CA HIS A 139 12.55 19.20 -2.48
C HIS A 139 13.66 18.92 -3.49
N THR A 140 14.91 19.13 -3.07
CA THR A 140 16.12 18.86 -3.86
C THR A 140 16.41 17.36 -4.01
N HIS A 141 15.81 16.52 -3.18
CA HIS A 141 16.01 15.09 -3.21
C HIS A 141 14.68 14.41 -3.02
N ASP A 142 14.49 13.33 -3.77
CA ASP A 142 13.37 12.45 -3.54
C ASP A 142 13.79 10.99 -3.69
N VAL A 143 13.21 10.14 -2.84
CA VAL A 143 13.48 8.70 -2.81
C VAL A 143 12.15 8.01 -2.65
N GLU A 144 11.73 7.35 -3.72
CA GLU A 144 10.44 6.70 -3.82
C GLU A 144 10.59 5.19 -3.73
N THR A 145 9.63 4.54 -3.06
CA THR A 145 9.78 3.14 -2.65
C THR A 145 8.62 2.29 -3.12
N ALA A 146 8.92 1.10 -3.63
CA ALA A 146 7.92 0.06 -3.89
C ALA A 146 8.23 -1.19 -3.07
N GLU A 147 7.26 -1.64 -2.31
CA GLU A 147 7.34 -2.82 -1.44
C GLU A 147 6.70 -4.03 -2.10
N PHE A 148 7.37 -5.17 -2.03
CA PHE A 148 6.94 -6.46 -2.53
C PHE A 148 6.92 -7.44 -1.37
N LYS A 149 5.74 -7.95 -1.02
CA LYS A 149 5.60 -9.07 -0.09
C LYS A 149 5.58 -10.37 -0.89
N ALA A 150 6.44 -11.30 -0.52
CA ALA A 150 6.54 -12.59 -1.19
C ALA A 150 6.55 -13.76 -0.20
N ILE A 151 6.05 -14.90 -0.67
CA ILE A 151 6.12 -16.18 0.02
C ILE A 151 6.98 -17.17 -0.78
N VAL A 152 7.59 -18.10 -0.07
CA VAL A 152 8.40 -19.18 -0.66
C VAL A 152 7.78 -20.51 -0.27
N VAL A 153 7.46 -21.32 -1.28
CA VAL A 153 6.81 -22.62 -1.08
C VAL A 153 7.48 -23.70 -1.89
N SER A 154 7.57 -24.90 -1.33
CA SER A 154 8.03 -26.08 -2.07
C SER A 154 6.85 -26.74 -2.76
N THR A 155 7.02 -27.15 -4.02
CA THR A 155 6.04 -27.95 -4.77
C THR A 155 5.76 -29.32 -4.15
N ALA A 156 6.65 -29.80 -3.26
CA ALA A 156 6.44 -31.02 -2.49
C ALA A 156 5.62 -30.82 -1.22
N SER A 157 5.38 -29.57 -0.79
CA SER A 157 4.61 -29.27 0.42
C SER A 157 3.12 -29.57 0.24
N GLU A 158 2.47 -30.00 1.32
CA GLU A 158 1.02 -30.23 1.34
C GLU A 158 0.26 -28.93 1.03
N VAL A 159 0.72 -27.81 1.60
CA VAL A 159 0.14 -26.47 1.37
C VAL A 159 0.10 -26.12 -0.11
N PHE A 160 1.20 -26.33 -0.84
CA PHE A 160 1.24 -26.05 -2.28
C PHE A 160 0.27 -26.94 -3.05
N GLN A 161 0.23 -28.24 -2.73
CA GLN A 161 -0.63 -29.20 -3.42
C GLN A 161 -2.12 -28.94 -3.15
N GLU A 162 -2.46 -28.53 -1.94
CA GLU A 162 -3.83 -28.16 -1.56
C GLU A 162 -4.26 -26.87 -2.26
N PHE A 163 -3.40 -25.86 -2.30
CA PHE A 163 -3.71 -24.56 -2.92
C PHE A 163 -3.80 -24.64 -4.44
N THR A 164 -2.92 -25.40 -5.10
CA THR A 164 -2.81 -25.41 -6.57
C THR A 164 -3.42 -26.63 -7.23
N GLY A 165 -3.60 -27.73 -6.49
CA GLY A 165 -3.93 -29.05 -7.05
C GLY A 165 -2.81 -29.67 -7.90
N LEU A 166 -1.63 -29.02 -7.98
CA LEU A 166 -0.52 -29.47 -8.81
C LEU A 166 0.41 -30.41 -8.04
N ARG A 167 0.92 -31.42 -8.73
CA ARG A 167 2.01 -32.28 -8.25
C ARG A 167 3.17 -32.21 -9.22
N CYS A 168 4.30 -31.71 -8.76
CA CYS A 168 5.44 -31.40 -9.61
C CYS A 168 6.57 -32.39 -9.35
N SER A 169 7.28 -32.76 -10.42
CA SER A 169 8.48 -33.57 -10.36
C SER A 169 9.46 -33.08 -11.44
N PRO A 170 10.72 -32.73 -11.09
CA PRO A 170 11.31 -32.77 -9.75
C PRO A 170 10.68 -31.74 -8.77
N THR A 171 11.04 -31.85 -7.49
CA THR A 171 10.64 -30.85 -6.49
C THR A 171 11.33 -29.51 -6.79
N GLU A 172 10.52 -28.50 -7.00
CA GLU A 172 10.95 -27.11 -7.15
C GLU A 172 10.51 -26.26 -5.93
N HIS A 173 11.23 -25.16 -5.72
CA HIS A 173 10.82 -24.05 -4.88
C HIS A 173 10.20 -22.97 -5.76
N VAL A 174 9.18 -22.29 -5.26
CA VAL A 174 8.44 -21.24 -5.96
C VAL A 174 8.45 -19.99 -5.10
N VAL A 175 8.80 -18.85 -5.70
CA VAL A 175 8.72 -17.52 -5.09
C VAL A 175 7.52 -16.81 -5.70
N LEU A 176 6.54 -16.51 -4.84
CA LEU A 176 5.26 -15.91 -5.20
C LEU A 176 5.17 -14.52 -4.55
N VAL A 177 5.06 -13.47 -5.34
CA VAL A 177 4.69 -12.14 -4.85
C VAL A 177 3.18 -12.14 -4.58
N THR A 178 2.78 -11.82 -3.36
CA THR A 178 1.36 -11.78 -2.94
C THR A 178 0.79 -10.38 -3.00
N ARG A 179 1.63 -9.35 -2.81
CA ARG A 179 1.23 -7.95 -2.78
C ARG A 179 2.37 -7.04 -3.21
N VAL A 180 2.01 -5.96 -3.91
CA VAL A 180 2.90 -4.85 -4.24
C VAL A 180 2.31 -3.53 -3.75
N SER A 181 3.14 -2.68 -3.14
CA SER A 181 2.72 -1.37 -2.61
C SER A 181 3.67 -0.27 -3.07
N GLY A 182 3.18 0.71 -3.83
CA GLY A 182 3.91 1.96 -4.09
C GLY A 182 3.77 2.92 -2.92
N LYS A 183 4.84 3.15 -2.15
CA LYS A 183 4.83 3.93 -0.91
C LYS A 183 4.92 5.44 -1.20
N ALA A 184 3.80 6.14 -1.23
CA ALA A 184 3.80 7.60 -1.40
C ALA A 184 3.87 8.36 -0.06
N HIS A 185 4.59 9.48 -0.02
CA HIS A 185 4.57 10.51 1.03
C HIS A 185 4.72 10.02 2.50
N GLY A 186 5.38 8.89 2.74
CA GLY A 186 5.77 8.40 4.07
C GLY A 186 4.61 8.00 5.00
N LEU A 187 3.37 7.96 4.50
CA LEU A 187 2.21 7.55 5.27
C LEU A 187 1.54 6.36 4.59
N PHE A 188 1.27 5.30 5.35
CA PHE A 188 0.71 4.06 4.81
C PHE A 188 -0.65 4.23 4.12
N TRP A 189 -1.33 5.34 4.39
CA TRP A 189 -2.62 5.68 3.79
C TRP A 189 -2.54 6.11 2.34
N TYR A 190 -1.36 6.56 1.94
CA TYR A 190 -1.09 7.02 0.58
C TYR A 190 -0.41 5.93 -0.24
N TRP A 191 -0.27 4.73 0.33
CA TRP A 191 0.32 3.61 -0.38
C TRP A 191 -0.66 3.10 -1.44
N ASN A 192 -0.15 2.97 -2.65
CA ASN A 192 -0.86 2.43 -3.79
C ASN A 192 -0.68 0.91 -3.77
N VAL A 193 -1.60 0.20 -3.11
CA VAL A 193 -1.49 -1.24 -2.84
C VAL A 193 -2.28 -2.04 -3.87
N SER A 194 -1.65 -3.10 -4.39
CA SER A 194 -2.25 -4.08 -5.29
C SER A 194 -2.02 -5.50 -4.76
N ASP A 195 -3.11 -6.22 -4.50
CA ASP A 195 -3.08 -7.66 -4.23
C ASP A 195 -2.92 -8.42 -5.56
N THR A 196 -2.09 -9.47 -5.54
CA THR A 196 -1.76 -10.26 -6.73
C THR A 196 -2.84 -11.29 -7.03
N ASP A 197 -3.28 -11.38 -8.28
CA ASP A 197 -4.23 -12.38 -8.78
C ASP A 197 -3.94 -12.79 -10.23
N GLU A 198 -4.90 -13.46 -10.87
CA GLU A 198 -4.81 -14.00 -12.24
C GLU A 198 -4.54 -12.95 -13.34
N ASP A 199 -4.87 -11.68 -13.06
CA ASP A 199 -4.67 -10.58 -13.99
C ASP A 199 -3.32 -9.88 -13.77
N THR A 200 -2.69 -10.07 -12.62
CA THR A 200 -1.37 -9.48 -12.31
C THR A 200 -0.28 -10.04 -13.23
N ARG A 201 0.53 -9.15 -13.80
CA ARG A 201 1.63 -9.50 -14.69
C ARG A 201 2.98 -9.09 -14.12
N PHE A 202 3.90 -10.04 -14.05
CA PHE A 202 5.30 -9.79 -13.69
C PHE A 202 6.21 -9.75 -14.94
N PRO A 203 7.31 -8.96 -14.93
CA PRO A 203 7.69 -8.01 -13.88
C PRO A 203 6.64 -6.92 -13.71
N MET A 204 6.37 -6.53 -12.46
CA MET A 204 5.31 -5.59 -12.11
C MET A 204 5.62 -4.23 -12.73
N HIS A 205 4.63 -3.59 -13.35
CA HIS A 205 4.77 -2.21 -13.80
C HIS A 205 4.43 -1.25 -12.67
N LEU A 206 5.28 -0.24 -12.51
CA LEU A 206 5.09 0.85 -11.59
C LEU A 206 4.98 2.14 -12.39
N LEU A 207 3.82 2.75 -12.35
CA LEU A 207 3.55 4.08 -12.89
C LEU A 207 4.26 5.11 -12.00
N VAL A 208 5.11 5.93 -12.59
CA VAL A 208 5.82 7.00 -11.88
C VAL A 208 5.08 8.32 -12.09
N GLU A 209 4.64 8.98 -11.02
CA GLU A 209 3.97 10.29 -11.06
C GLU A 209 4.88 11.37 -11.65
N GLU A 210 4.32 12.21 -12.52
CA GLU A 210 5.05 13.33 -13.11
C GLU A 210 5.62 14.30 -12.09
N GLY A 211 6.95 14.39 -12.02
CA GLY A 211 7.71 15.37 -11.24
C GLY A 211 7.67 15.21 -9.72
N LYS A 212 6.63 14.61 -9.16
CA LYS A 212 6.50 14.24 -7.74
C LYS A 212 6.97 12.82 -7.45
N HIS A 213 7.06 11.99 -8.49
CA HIS A 213 7.68 10.66 -8.50
C HIS A 213 7.05 9.57 -7.63
N ALA A 214 5.97 9.85 -6.92
CA ALA A 214 5.22 8.81 -6.21
C ALA A 214 4.83 7.66 -7.17
N LEU A 215 4.78 6.45 -6.61
CA LEU A 215 4.63 5.22 -7.40
C LEU A 215 3.23 4.64 -7.26
N GLY A 216 2.61 4.31 -8.37
CA GLY A 216 1.39 3.49 -8.44
C GLY A 216 1.66 2.19 -9.17
N THR A 217 0.95 1.13 -8.78
CA THR A 217 0.96 -0.14 -9.51
C THR A 217 0.21 -0.02 -10.84
N ASP A 218 0.62 -0.81 -11.83
CA ASP A 218 -0.11 -1.11 -13.06
C ASP A 218 -0.12 -2.64 -13.21
N LYS A 219 -1.28 -3.22 -12.90
CA LYS A 219 -1.42 -4.65 -12.62
C LYS A 219 -1.30 -5.50 -13.88
N ASN A 220 -1.86 -5.04 -14.99
CA ASN A 220 -1.78 -5.76 -16.28
C ASN A 220 -0.64 -5.26 -17.17
N GLY A 221 -0.05 -4.10 -16.88
CA GLY A 221 1.01 -3.50 -17.67
C GLY A 221 0.52 -2.86 -18.96
N ASP A 222 -0.67 -2.26 -18.97
CA ASP A 222 -1.24 -1.61 -20.15
C ASP A 222 -0.97 -0.10 -20.25
N GLY A 223 -0.42 0.50 -19.19
CA GLY A 223 -0.06 1.92 -19.13
C GLY A 223 -1.25 2.85 -18.86
N TYR A 224 -2.43 2.32 -18.55
CA TYR A 224 -3.59 3.05 -18.07
C TYR A 224 -3.77 2.81 -16.58
N TYR A 225 -3.98 3.89 -15.82
CA TYR A 225 -4.39 3.73 -14.44
C TYR A 225 -5.90 3.54 -14.33
N THR A 226 -6.30 2.40 -13.77
CA THR A 226 -7.68 2.00 -13.53
C THR A 226 -7.93 1.89 -12.01
N PRO A 227 -8.64 2.87 -11.41
CA PRO A 227 -8.97 2.86 -9.99
C PRO A 227 -9.71 1.59 -9.56
N GLY A 228 -9.31 0.98 -8.46
CA GLY A 228 -9.92 -0.25 -7.93
C GLY A 228 -9.45 -1.54 -8.62
N TYR A 229 -8.73 -1.42 -9.74
CA TYR A 229 -8.10 -2.54 -10.42
C TYR A 229 -6.59 -2.54 -10.19
N ASP A 230 -5.91 -1.45 -10.57
CA ASP A 230 -4.46 -1.34 -10.40
C ASP A 230 -4.07 -1.15 -8.94
N VAL A 231 -4.85 -0.34 -8.23
CA VAL A 231 -4.80 -0.17 -6.78
C VAL A 231 -6.09 -0.73 -6.20
N SER A 232 -5.99 -1.79 -5.42
CA SER A 232 -7.12 -2.53 -4.86
C SER A 232 -7.49 -2.09 -3.43
N ARG A 233 -6.65 -1.28 -2.77
CA ARG A 233 -6.88 -0.77 -1.41
C ARG A 233 -6.81 0.74 -1.38
N SER A 234 -7.62 1.36 -0.51
CA SER A 234 -7.59 2.81 -0.30
C SER A 234 -7.66 3.61 -1.61
N VAL A 235 -8.47 3.15 -2.57
CA VAL A 235 -8.53 3.64 -3.97
C VAL A 235 -8.73 5.16 -4.03
N ASN A 236 -9.58 5.68 -3.16
CA ASN A 236 -9.87 7.10 -3.03
C ASN A 236 -8.69 7.94 -2.52
N ASP A 237 -7.74 7.27 -1.90
CA ASP A 237 -6.52 7.78 -1.27
C ASP A 237 -5.29 7.30 -2.04
N ALA A 238 -5.46 6.82 -3.28
CA ALA A 238 -4.36 6.65 -4.20
C ALA A 238 -3.77 8.03 -4.55
N TRP A 239 -2.49 8.20 -4.23
CA TRP A 239 -1.73 9.44 -4.47
C TRP A 239 -0.72 9.30 -5.61
N GLY A 240 -0.18 8.11 -5.85
CA GLY A 240 1.08 7.93 -6.60
C GLY A 240 0.99 7.89 -8.11
N VAL A 241 0.02 8.58 -8.72
CA VAL A 241 -0.16 8.64 -10.19
C VAL A 241 -0.77 9.96 -10.68
N ARG A 242 -0.82 11.00 -9.84
CA ARG A 242 -1.51 12.26 -10.18
C ARG A 242 -0.61 13.22 -10.97
N ASP A 243 -0.38 12.96 -12.25
CA ASP A 243 0.47 13.80 -13.11
C ASP A 243 0.03 15.27 -13.21
N ALA A 244 -1.21 15.60 -12.85
CA ALA A 244 -1.70 16.98 -12.77
C ALA A 244 -1.11 17.80 -11.60
N THR A 245 -0.51 17.16 -10.58
CA THR A 245 -0.02 17.81 -9.35
C THR A 245 1.11 18.81 -9.63
N ARG A 246 1.92 18.58 -10.67
CA ARG A 246 2.94 19.52 -11.15
C ARG A 246 2.37 20.90 -11.50
N GLY A 247 1.14 20.96 -11.99
CA GLY A 247 0.45 22.19 -12.37
C GLY A 247 0.02 23.09 -11.20
N GLY A 248 0.32 22.71 -9.95
CA GLY A 248 -0.03 23.49 -8.76
C GLY A 248 -1.45 23.29 -8.26
N GLN A 249 -2.20 22.32 -8.81
CA GLN A 249 -3.50 21.91 -8.27
C GLN A 249 -3.32 21.02 -7.04
N LEU A 250 -2.86 21.62 -5.94
CA LEU A 250 -2.71 21.00 -4.60
C LEU A 250 -4.07 20.59 -3.96
N PHE A 251 -5.16 20.62 -4.73
CA PHE A 251 -6.52 20.77 -4.24
C PHE A 251 -7.52 19.86 -4.97
N SER A 252 -7.06 18.79 -5.64
CA SER A 252 -7.99 17.89 -6.33
C SER A 252 -8.52 16.82 -5.35
N GLY A 253 -9.84 16.61 -5.38
CA GLY A 253 -10.58 15.72 -4.48
C GLY A 253 -10.26 14.24 -4.67
N SER A 254 -11.27 13.40 -4.85
CA SER A 254 -11.05 11.99 -5.17
C SER A 254 -10.22 11.84 -6.43
N TYR A 255 -9.43 10.77 -6.51
CA TYR A 255 -8.73 10.42 -7.73
C TYR A 255 -9.74 10.38 -8.90
N GLN A 256 -9.38 10.98 -10.03
CA GLN A 256 -10.15 10.92 -11.27
C GLN A 256 -9.21 10.48 -12.39
N ALA A 257 -9.67 9.62 -13.30
CA ALA A 257 -8.82 9.02 -14.33
C ALA A 257 -8.05 10.02 -15.19
N TRP A 258 -8.57 11.23 -15.42
CA TRP A 258 -7.85 12.28 -16.16
C TRP A 258 -6.61 12.82 -15.42
N MET A 259 -6.48 12.56 -14.13
CA MET A 259 -5.32 12.98 -13.33
C MET A 259 -4.07 12.17 -13.68
N THR A 260 -4.21 11.02 -14.33
CA THR A 260 -3.08 10.21 -14.83
C THR A 260 -3.06 10.23 -16.35
N LYS A 261 -1.91 10.55 -16.91
CA LYS A 261 -1.63 10.49 -18.35
C LYS A 261 -1.34 9.05 -18.73
N VAL A 262 -1.90 8.64 -19.87
CA VAL A 262 -1.59 7.35 -20.50
C VAL A 262 -0.09 7.26 -20.75
N ARG A 263 0.52 6.17 -20.29
CA ARG A 263 1.95 5.96 -20.43
C ARG A 263 2.33 5.50 -21.84
N ARG A 264 3.48 5.94 -22.34
CA ARG A 264 3.94 5.56 -23.68
C ARG A 264 4.96 4.43 -23.61
N PRO A 265 4.88 3.41 -24.47
CA PRO A 265 5.81 2.27 -24.47
C PRO A 265 7.30 2.63 -24.40
N GLU A 266 7.71 3.74 -25.01
CA GLU A 266 9.08 4.26 -25.05
C GLU A 266 9.56 4.90 -23.74
N ASP A 267 8.67 5.19 -22.80
CA ASP A 267 8.96 5.79 -21.48
C ASP A 267 9.17 4.71 -20.39
N ARG A 268 9.38 3.46 -20.80
CA ARG A 268 9.62 2.33 -19.89
C ARG A 268 11.08 2.10 -19.62
N LEU A 269 11.35 1.82 -18.36
CA LEU A 269 12.65 1.42 -17.87
C LEU A 269 12.57 0.02 -17.28
N PHE A 270 13.30 -0.91 -17.89
CA PHE A 270 13.19 -2.34 -17.63
C PHE A 270 14.21 -2.82 -16.58
N PRO A 271 13.85 -3.87 -15.82
CA PRO A 271 14.75 -4.50 -14.86
C PRO A 271 15.80 -5.39 -15.54
N PRO A 272 16.98 -5.57 -14.92
CA PRO A 272 18.01 -6.49 -15.38
C PRO A 272 17.65 -7.93 -14.99
N LEU A 273 16.67 -8.52 -15.67
CA LEU A 273 16.21 -9.88 -15.36
C LEU A 273 17.33 -10.92 -15.57
N PRO A 274 17.57 -11.82 -14.60
CA PRO A 274 18.52 -12.92 -14.76
C PRO A 274 18.22 -13.77 -15.99
N GLU A 275 19.25 -14.34 -16.62
CA GLU A 275 19.08 -15.04 -17.90
C GLU A 275 18.08 -16.19 -17.86
N ASP A 276 18.00 -16.85 -16.70
CA ASP A 276 17.15 -17.98 -16.35
C ASP A 276 15.79 -17.58 -15.74
N SER A 277 15.47 -16.28 -15.70
CA SER A 277 14.17 -15.82 -15.20
C SER A 277 13.01 -16.35 -16.08
N PRO A 278 11.98 -16.97 -15.48
CA PRO A 278 10.79 -17.43 -16.23
C PRO A 278 10.04 -16.28 -16.90
N LEU A 279 10.19 -15.06 -16.37
CA LEU A 279 9.52 -13.86 -16.86
C LEU A 279 10.07 -13.37 -18.21
N ARG A 280 11.32 -13.70 -18.57
CA ARG A 280 11.97 -13.18 -19.79
C ARG A 280 11.21 -13.53 -21.06
N ALA A 281 10.75 -14.77 -21.19
CA ALA A 281 10.04 -15.23 -22.38
C ALA A 281 8.68 -14.53 -22.53
N ALA A 282 7.93 -14.42 -21.43
CA ALA A 282 6.65 -13.71 -21.40
C ALA A 282 6.83 -12.22 -21.72
N LEU A 283 7.80 -11.56 -21.09
CA LEU A 283 8.14 -10.16 -21.32
C LEU A 283 8.60 -9.91 -22.76
N LYS A 284 9.37 -10.83 -23.36
CA LYS A 284 9.78 -10.73 -24.77
C LYS A 284 8.59 -10.83 -25.74
N ARG A 285 7.61 -11.68 -25.43
CA ARG A 285 6.39 -11.80 -26.24
C ARG A 285 5.51 -10.55 -26.15
N ARG A 286 5.36 -9.97 -24.96
CA ARG A 286 4.54 -8.78 -24.73
C ARG A 286 5.13 -7.52 -25.36
N GLU A 287 6.43 -7.31 -25.17
CA GLU A 287 7.08 -6.05 -25.54
C GLU A 287 7.81 -6.07 -26.88
N GLY A 288 7.94 -7.23 -27.50
CA GLY A 288 8.75 -7.40 -28.71
C GLY A 288 10.26 -7.38 -28.43
N ALA A 289 11.05 -7.50 -29.50
CA ALA A 289 12.50 -7.67 -29.44
C ALA A 289 13.32 -6.37 -29.61
N GLY A 290 12.68 -5.19 -29.45
CA GLY A 290 13.34 -3.90 -29.59
C GLY A 290 14.38 -3.62 -28.50
N ALA A 291 15.23 -2.63 -28.71
CA ALA A 291 16.13 -2.10 -27.69
C ALA A 291 15.30 -1.55 -26.52
N ARG A 292 15.73 -1.83 -25.29
CA ARG A 292 15.04 -1.46 -24.05
C ARG A 292 15.99 -0.67 -23.18
N ALA A 293 15.53 0.44 -22.62
CA ALA A 293 16.25 1.11 -21.56
C ALA A 293 16.21 0.20 -20.33
N GLU A 294 17.38 -0.18 -19.81
CA GLU A 294 17.51 -1.08 -18.66
C GLU A 294 18.26 -0.35 -17.54
N TYR A 295 17.83 -0.56 -16.29
CA TYR A 295 18.51 -0.01 -15.14
C TYR A 295 19.51 -0.99 -14.52
N THR A 296 20.48 -0.45 -13.79
CA THR A 296 21.34 -1.24 -12.90
C THR A 296 20.66 -1.40 -11.55
N LEU A 297 20.52 -2.63 -11.07
CA LEU A 297 20.02 -2.94 -9.74
C LEU A 297 21.18 -2.97 -8.73
N ARG A 298 21.09 -2.25 -7.60
CA ARG A 298 22.14 -2.17 -6.57
C ARG A 298 21.60 -2.39 -5.15
N PRO A 299 22.37 -2.99 -4.22
CA PRO A 299 21.99 -3.00 -2.81
C PRO A 299 21.85 -1.57 -2.29
N LEU A 300 20.83 -1.28 -1.46
CA LEU A 300 20.68 0.02 -0.83
C LEU A 300 21.87 0.28 0.11
N PRO A 301 22.63 1.38 -0.08
CA PRO A 301 23.73 1.71 0.81
C PRO A 301 23.23 2.24 2.16
N PRO A 302 24.05 2.17 3.23
CA PRO A 302 23.65 2.70 4.52
C PRO A 302 23.28 4.20 4.49
N ALA A 303 22.17 4.59 5.11
CA ALA A 303 21.68 5.97 5.12
C ALA A 303 22.65 6.92 5.84
N ALA A 304 23.51 6.40 6.71
CA ALA A 304 24.59 7.18 7.32
C ALA A 304 25.49 7.87 6.28
N GLN A 305 25.66 7.30 5.08
CA GLN A 305 26.42 7.92 3.99
C GLN A 305 25.72 9.16 3.41
N ALA A 306 24.39 9.20 3.46
CA ALA A 306 23.57 10.30 2.97
C ALA A 306 23.75 11.60 3.78
N ARG A 307 24.30 11.52 5.00
CA ARG A 307 24.65 12.69 5.82
C ARG A 307 25.68 13.61 5.16
N SER A 308 26.45 13.09 4.21
CA SER A 308 27.38 13.87 3.38
C SER A 308 26.66 14.76 2.35
N VAL A 309 25.38 14.51 2.07
CA VAL A 309 24.58 15.20 1.06
C VAL A 309 23.47 16.01 1.77
N PRO A 310 23.52 17.35 1.73
CA PRO A 310 22.54 18.20 2.40
C PRO A 310 21.10 17.88 1.99
N GLY A 311 20.24 17.56 2.98
CA GLY A 311 18.81 17.34 2.77
C GLY A 311 18.41 15.93 2.32
N LEU A 312 19.36 15.03 2.01
CA LEU A 312 19.05 13.66 1.57
C LEU A 312 18.82 12.68 2.73
N SER A 313 19.55 12.84 3.84
CA SER A 313 19.48 11.94 5.02
C SER A 313 18.04 11.60 5.47
N PRO A 314 17.11 12.57 5.60
CA PRO A 314 15.75 12.28 6.06
C PRO A 314 14.93 11.39 5.12
N PHE A 315 15.29 11.29 3.84
CA PHE A 315 14.59 10.46 2.86
C PHE A 315 15.03 9.00 2.89
N LEU A 316 16.19 8.71 3.48
CA LEU A 316 16.75 7.36 3.60
C LEU A 316 16.67 6.82 5.04
N GLU A 317 16.87 7.64 6.07
CA GLU A 317 16.89 7.18 7.47
C GLU A 317 15.56 6.58 7.94
N ASP A 318 14.42 7.03 7.39
CA ASP A 318 13.08 6.46 7.69
C ASP A 318 12.79 5.16 6.92
N LYS A 319 13.62 4.85 5.92
CA LYS A 319 13.39 3.74 4.98
C LYS A 319 14.41 2.60 5.14
N GLU A 320 15.61 2.91 5.60
CA GLU A 320 16.67 1.91 5.79
C GLU A 320 16.33 0.94 6.93
N VAL A 321 16.64 -0.35 6.70
CA VAL A 321 16.80 -1.35 7.75
C VAL A 321 18.30 -1.57 7.98
N PRO A 322 18.87 -1.14 9.12
CA PRO A 322 20.31 -1.23 9.34
C PRO A 322 20.83 -2.67 9.29
N GLY A 323 21.78 -2.94 8.40
CA GLY A 323 22.40 -4.27 8.26
C GLY A 323 21.43 -5.36 7.81
N TRP A 324 20.44 -4.97 7.00
CA TRP A 324 19.37 -5.81 6.49
C TRP A 324 19.82 -7.18 5.94
N PRO A 325 18.94 -8.19 5.99
CA PRO A 325 17.54 -8.16 6.47
C PRO A 325 17.36 -8.35 7.99
N GLU A 326 16.24 -7.88 8.54
CA GLU A 326 15.73 -8.36 9.83
C GLU A 326 15.30 -9.83 9.70
N ILE A 327 15.72 -10.68 10.63
CA ILE A 327 15.39 -12.12 10.60
C ILE A 327 14.28 -12.39 11.59
N LYS A 328 13.16 -12.92 11.10
CA LYS A 328 12.05 -13.39 11.93
C LYS A 328 11.95 -14.90 11.91
N GLU A 329 11.43 -15.46 12.99
CA GLU A 329 11.08 -16.87 13.03
C GLU A 329 9.71 -17.05 12.39
N ALA A 330 9.60 -18.01 11.47
CA ALA A 330 8.35 -18.31 10.80
C ALA A 330 7.31 -18.79 11.82
N GLY A 331 6.14 -18.15 11.80
CA GLY A 331 4.99 -18.58 12.58
C GLY A 331 4.26 -19.76 11.94
N THR A 332 3.04 -19.99 12.41
CA THR A 332 2.08 -20.94 11.84
C THR A 332 1.60 -20.50 10.45
N LEU A 333 0.85 -21.38 9.75
CA LEU A 333 0.20 -21.00 8.49
C LEU A 333 -0.83 -19.88 8.68
N GLU A 334 -1.46 -19.83 9.85
CA GLU A 334 -2.37 -18.74 10.24
C GLU A 334 -1.60 -17.43 10.36
N ASP A 335 -0.44 -17.44 11.03
CA ASP A 335 0.44 -16.26 11.14
C ASP A 335 0.94 -15.79 9.76
N LEU A 336 1.20 -16.71 8.83
CA LEU A 336 1.57 -16.37 7.46
C LEU A 336 0.39 -15.74 6.70
N GLY A 337 -0.81 -16.28 6.84
CA GLY A 337 -2.04 -15.69 6.29
C GLY A 337 -2.28 -14.29 6.84
N GLU A 338 -2.15 -14.12 8.15
CA GLU A 338 -2.21 -12.82 8.80
C GLU A 338 -1.11 -11.89 8.29
N TRP A 339 0.12 -12.33 8.08
CA TRP A 339 1.20 -11.50 7.55
C TRP A 339 0.97 -11.03 6.10
N VAL A 340 0.40 -11.90 5.26
CA VAL A 340 0.00 -11.57 3.88
C VAL A 340 -1.12 -10.54 3.90
N GLU A 341 -2.11 -10.72 4.78
CA GLU A 341 -3.24 -9.79 4.93
C GLU A 341 -2.92 -8.55 5.76
N ALA A 342 -1.85 -8.59 6.56
CA ALA A 342 -1.50 -7.56 7.53
C ALA A 342 -1.19 -6.26 6.80
N ASP A 343 -2.19 -5.40 6.81
CA ASP A 343 -2.00 -3.97 6.65
C ASP A 343 -1.40 -3.43 7.96
N ARG A 344 -0.64 -2.33 7.87
CA ARG A 344 -0.41 -1.50 9.07
C ARG A 344 -1.79 -1.03 9.53
N SER A 345 -2.42 -1.73 10.47
CA SER A 345 -3.83 -1.53 10.78
C SER A 345 -4.10 -0.07 11.17
N LEU A 346 -5.07 0.54 10.49
CA LEU A 346 -5.67 1.79 10.94
C LEU A 346 -6.22 1.59 12.35
N ARG A 347 -5.60 2.21 13.37
CA ARG A 347 -6.35 2.53 14.58
C ARG A 347 -7.33 3.64 14.23
N SER A 348 -8.44 3.31 13.57
CA SER A 348 -9.52 4.23 13.19
C SER A 348 -10.33 4.65 14.42
N LEU A 349 -9.65 5.18 15.43
CA LEU A 349 -10.20 5.73 16.64
C LEU A 349 -9.91 7.23 16.63
N SER A 350 -10.96 8.03 16.82
CA SER A 350 -10.83 9.47 17.02
C SER A 350 -11.56 9.89 18.28
N LEU A 351 -10.94 10.81 19.00
CA LEU A 351 -11.51 11.50 20.14
C LEU A 351 -11.40 13.00 19.91
N SER A 352 -12.54 13.69 19.97
CA SER A 352 -12.63 15.12 19.68
C SER A 352 -13.48 15.86 20.69
N PHE A 353 -13.15 17.13 20.90
CA PHE A 353 -14.08 18.10 21.46
C PHE A 353 -15.17 18.40 20.43
N TYR A 354 -16.43 18.43 20.87
CA TYR A 354 -17.61 18.65 20.04
C TYR A 354 -18.40 19.85 20.57
N ALA A 355 -18.92 20.68 19.67
CA ALA A 355 -19.84 21.75 20.00
C ALA A 355 -20.90 21.94 18.91
N ASP A 356 -22.19 21.96 19.28
CA ASP A 356 -23.31 22.27 18.37
C ASP A 356 -24.32 23.28 18.94
N GLY A 357 -23.90 24.01 19.98
CA GLY A 357 -24.76 24.79 20.86
C GLY A 357 -24.47 24.40 22.31
N ASP A 358 -24.38 23.09 22.55
CA ASP A 358 -23.85 22.50 23.77
C ASP A 358 -22.45 21.94 23.51
N VAL A 359 -21.65 21.80 24.57
CA VAL A 359 -20.26 21.32 24.47
C VAL A 359 -20.14 19.88 24.97
N GLY A 360 -19.21 19.13 24.39
CA GLY A 360 -19.10 17.70 24.66
C GLY A 360 -17.86 17.02 24.08
N LEU A 361 -17.91 15.69 24.07
CA LEU A 361 -16.88 14.82 23.51
C LEU A 361 -17.50 13.95 22.41
N SER A 362 -16.76 13.78 21.32
CA SER A 362 -17.12 12.94 20.17
C SER A 362 -16.08 11.84 19.97
N PHE A 363 -16.55 10.65 19.67
CA PHE A 363 -15.78 9.44 19.45
C PHE A 363 -16.15 8.87 18.08
N VAL A 364 -15.16 8.61 17.24
CA VAL A 364 -15.36 7.93 15.95
C VAL A 364 -14.60 6.61 15.97
N PHE A 365 -15.26 5.52 15.56
CA PHE A 365 -14.68 4.17 15.57
C PHE A 365 -15.23 3.31 14.42
N PRO A 366 -14.55 2.20 14.07
CA PRO A 366 -14.90 1.38 12.92
C PRO A 366 -16.31 0.79 13.04
N PHE A 367 -17.02 0.70 11.90
CA PHE A 367 -18.39 0.18 11.87
C PHE A 367 -18.48 -1.28 12.33
N LEU A 368 -17.48 -2.12 12.03
CA LEU A 368 -17.46 -3.53 12.44
C LEU A 368 -16.62 -3.76 13.71
N VAL A 369 -16.52 -2.75 14.59
CA VAL A 369 -15.73 -2.71 15.85
C VAL A 369 -14.21 -2.83 15.65
N VAL A 370 -13.75 -3.65 14.70
CA VAL A 370 -12.34 -3.88 14.35
C VAL A 370 -12.00 -3.50 12.90
N LYS A 371 -13.00 -3.30 12.02
CA LYS A 371 -12.79 -2.97 10.61
C LYS A 371 -13.77 -1.90 10.11
N ASN A 372 -13.28 -0.99 9.27
CA ASN A 372 -14.12 0.01 8.63
C ASN A 372 -14.97 -0.64 7.54
N LEU A 373 -16.19 -0.13 7.33
CA LEU A 373 -16.98 -0.50 6.16
C LEU A 373 -16.58 0.42 5.01
N GLU A 374 -15.76 -0.11 4.10
CA GLU A 374 -15.44 0.56 2.84
C GLU A 374 -16.64 0.46 1.89
N LEU A 375 -16.99 1.57 1.25
CA LEU A 375 -18.08 1.61 0.27
C LEU A 375 -17.48 1.59 -1.14
N PRO A 376 -17.34 0.42 -1.80
CA PRO A 376 -16.58 0.31 -3.05
C PRO A 376 -17.16 1.12 -4.22
N VAL A 377 -18.49 1.35 -4.25
CA VAL A 377 -19.15 2.05 -5.37
C VAL A 377 -19.17 3.58 -5.17
N ALA A 378 -19.44 4.05 -3.95
CA ALA A 378 -19.41 5.48 -3.63
C ALA A 378 -17.98 5.98 -3.32
N GLY A 379 -17.08 5.05 -3.04
CA GLY A 379 -15.80 5.31 -2.39
C GLY A 379 -15.96 5.72 -0.92
N GLY A 380 -14.90 5.64 -0.13
CA GLY A 380 -14.86 6.14 1.24
C GLY A 380 -15.29 5.15 2.31
N TYR A 381 -15.50 5.66 3.52
CA TYR A 381 -15.65 4.90 4.74
C TYR A 381 -16.96 5.25 5.44
N LEU A 382 -17.69 4.23 5.87
CA LEU A 382 -18.77 4.36 6.83
C LEU A 382 -18.25 3.95 8.21
N VAL A 383 -18.39 4.85 9.18
CA VAL A 383 -17.91 4.68 10.56
C VAL A 383 -19.00 5.07 11.56
N HIS A 384 -18.86 4.61 12.80
CA HIS A 384 -19.70 5.07 13.89
C HIS A 384 -19.15 6.38 14.44
N ARG A 385 -20.02 7.36 14.65
CA ARG A 385 -19.75 8.55 15.44
C ARG A 385 -20.70 8.59 16.62
N MET A 386 -20.17 8.63 17.83
CA MET A 386 -20.93 8.82 19.05
C MET A 386 -20.46 10.10 19.73
N TYR A 387 -21.36 10.88 20.30
CA TYR A 387 -20.97 12.04 21.09
C TYR A 387 -21.82 12.14 22.35
N LEU A 388 -21.20 12.66 23.39
CA LEU A 388 -21.83 13.00 24.65
C LEU A 388 -21.71 14.51 24.86
N LYS A 389 -22.78 15.19 25.19
CA LYS A 389 -22.81 16.66 25.34
C LYS A 389 -23.73 17.09 26.50
N ASP A 390 -23.90 18.41 26.64
CA ASP A 390 -24.62 19.06 27.73
C ASP A 390 -23.92 18.94 29.10
N ASP A 391 -24.46 19.62 30.11
CA ASP A 391 -24.03 19.54 31.50
C ASP A 391 -23.88 18.07 31.95
N GLN A 392 -22.69 17.74 32.44
CA GLN A 392 -22.32 16.38 32.87
C GLN A 392 -22.39 15.30 31.78
N LEU A 393 -22.35 15.67 30.48
CA LEU A 393 -22.30 14.72 29.36
C LEU A 393 -23.55 13.80 29.30
N ARG A 394 -24.71 14.36 29.65
CA ARG A 394 -25.98 13.62 29.79
C ARG A 394 -26.60 13.25 28.45
N ASP A 395 -26.45 14.11 27.45
CA ASP A 395 -27.06 13.90 26.14
C ASP A 395 -26.18 13.02 25.28
N LEU A 396 -26.78 12.05 24.59
CA LEU A 396 -26.08 11.06 23.77
C LEU A 396 -26.56 11.15 22.32
N GLY A 397 -25.63 11.32 21.39
CA GLY A 397 -25.87 11.16 19.97
C GLY A 397 -25.13 9.96 19.39
N TRP A 398 -25.77 9.25 18.48
CA TRP A 398 -25.15 8.24 17.61
C TRP A 398 -25.46 8.56 16.16
N MET A 399 -24.45 8.51 15.29
CA MET A 399 -24.58 8.72 13.86
C MET A 399 -23.75 7.72 13.07
N ALA A 400 -24.30 7.26 11.95
CA ALA A 400 -23.52 6.68 10.88
C ALA A 400 -22.87 7.83 10.10
N LEU A 401 -21.54 7.93 10.16
CA LEU A 401 -20.75 8.96 9.50
C LEU A 401 -20.15 8.37 8.22
N TYR A 402 -20.51 8.95 7.09
CA TYR A 402 -19.87 8.73 5.82
C TYR A 402 -18.78 9.76 5.59
N THR A 403 -17.59 9.29 5.22
CA THR A 403 -16.51 10.17 4.79
C THR A 403 -15.78 9.63 3.55
N PRO A 404 -15.55 10.45 2.50
CA PRO A 404 -15.00 9.98 1.23
C PRO A 404 -13.57 9.45 1.29
N SER A 405 -12.81 9.79 2.32
CA SER A 405 -11.41 9.40 2.46
C SER A 405 -11.01 9.32 3.92
N ALA A 406 -10.13 8.38 4.25
CA ALA A 406 -9.57 8.25 5.59
C ALA A 406 -8.28 9.05 5.73
N SER A 407 -7.80 9.76 4.70
CA SER A 407 -6.44 10.32 4.67
C SER A 407 -6.33 11.79 4.26
N ARG A 408 -7.28 12.31 3.49
CA ARG A 408 -7.19 13.67 2.94
C ARG A 408 -7.17 14.75 4.01
N TRP A 409 -6.45 15.82 3.68
CA TRP A 409 -6.35 17.02 4.50
C TRP A 409 -7.63 17.88 4.44
N PHE A 410 -8.47 17.73 3.41
CA PHE A 410 -9.77 18.38 3.26
C PHE A 410 -10.77 17.45 2.56
N ASP A 411 -12.00 17.38 3.05
CA ASP A 411 -13.09 16.60 2.47
C ASP A 411 -14.45 17.08 2.94
N THR A 412 -15.50 16.74 2.19
CA THR A 412 -16.87 16.78 2.70
C THR A 412 -17.18 15.54 3.54
N TYR A 413 -18.17 15.62 4.42
CA TYR A 413 -18.73 14.44 5.09
C TYR A 413 -20.24 14.56 5.21
N PHE A 414 -20.89 13.42 5.42
CA PHE A 414 -22.31 13.32 5.69
C PHE A 414 -22.54 12.35 6.83
N ALA A 415 -23.46 12.66 7.74
CA ALA A 415 -23.82 11.77 8.83
C ALA A 415 -25.33 11.78 9.07
N ALA A 416 -25.88 10.65 9.45
CA ALA A 416 -27.28 10.53 9.84
C ALA A 416 -27.41 9.59 11.04
N GLY A 417 -28.34 9.88 11.94
CA GLY A 417 -28.45 9.15 13.19
C GLY A 417 -29.58 9.60 14.10
N VAL A 418 -29.40 9.34 15.38
CA VAL A 418 -30.35 9.65 16.44
C VAL A 418 -29.66 10.32 17.61
N GLU A 419 -30.35 11.26 18.21
CA GLU A 419 -29.93 11.98 19.41
C GLU A 419 -30.96 11.78 20.53
N TRP A 420 -30.45 11.65 21.75
CA TRP A 420 -31.23 11.46 22.95
C TRP A 420 -30.91 12.55 23.97
N ASP A 421 -31.81 13.51 24.11
CA ASP A 421 -31.67 14.64 25.02
C ASP A 421 -32.43 14.39 26.33
N LEU A 422 -31.83 14.73 27.46
CA LEU A 422 -32.46 14.65 28.79
C LEU A 422 -32.97 16.04 29.21
N GLU A 423 -34.25 16.29 28.98
CA GLU A 423 -34.89 17.54 29.36
C GLU A 423 -35.36 17.48 30.83
N GLU A 424 -34.95 18.45 31.65
CA GLU A 424 -35.54 18.65 32.97
C GLU A 424 -36.85 19.43 32.84
N SER A 425 -37.95 18.81 33.26
CA SER A 425 -39.23 19.49 33.43
C SER A 425 -39.56 19.57 34.92
N GLY A 426 -40.42 20.51 35.31
CA GLY A 426 -40.92 20.61 36.70
C GLY A 426 -41.61 19.34 37.23
N ALA A 427 -41.85 18.32 36.38
CA ALA A 427 -42.41 17.02 36.73
C ALA A 427 -41.39 15.85 36.69
N GLY A 428 -40.10 16.13 36.47
CA GLY A 428 -39.02 15.14 36.39
C GLY A 428 -38.23 15.22 35.08
N THR A 429 -37.25 14.33 34.93
CA THR A 429 -36.41 14.21 33.74
C THR A 429 -37.13 13.43 32.65
N ARG A 430 -37.24 14.00 31.45
CA ARG A 430 -37.85 13.37 30.27
C ARG A 430 -36.78 13.19 29.20
N ARG A 431 -36.72 11.98 28.62
CA ARG A 431 -35.86 11.71 27.45
C ARG A 431 -36.62 12.08 26.18
N ARG A 432 -36.04 12.98 25.38
CA ARG A 432 -36.45 13.28 24.02
C ARG A 432 -35.60 12.47 23.05
N THR A 433 -36.13 12.14 21.87
CA THR A 433 -35.40 11.41 20.83
C THR A 433 -35.66 12.07 19.50
N ASP A 434 -34.61 12.53 18.85
CA ASP A 434 -34.70 13.21 17.56
C ASP A 434 -33.84 12.48 16.53
N PHE A 435 -34.36 12.38 15.31
CA PHE A 435 -33.54 12.00 14.18
C PHE A 435 -32.65 13.19 13.79
N VAL A 436 -31.39 12.95 13.48
CA VAL A 436 -30.43 14.00 13.14
C VAL A 436 -29.70 13.71 11.84
N MET A 437 -29.48 14.73 11.03
CA MET A 437 -28.58 14.69 9.87
C MET A 437 -27.58 15.82 9.96
N GLU A 438 -26.35 15.55 9.55
CA GLU A 438 -25.26 16.51 9.52
C GLU A 438 -24.52 16.41 8.19
N SER A 439 -24.21 17.55 7.59
CA SER A 439 -23.31 17.63 6.43
C SER A 439 -22.30 18.73 6.67
N GLY A 440 -21.08 18.52 6.23
CA GLY A 440 -20.02 19.48 6.51
C GLY A 440 -18.73 19.23 5.75
N ILE A 441 -17.70 19.95 6.18
CA ILE A 441 -16.33 19.82 5.72
C ILE A 441 -15.44 19.40 6.89
N LYS A 442 -14.45 18.57 6.60
CA LYS A 442 -13.41 18.17 7.53
C LYS A 442 -12.05 18.61 7.02
N PHE A 443 -11.18 18.99 7.94
CA PHE A 443 -9.77 19.27 7.72
C PHE A 443 -8.94 18.31 8.57
N ARG A 444 -7.80 17.86 8.06
CA ARG A 444 -6.82 17.06 8.82
C ARG A 444 -5.40 17.54 8.55
N VAL A 445 -4.59 17.51 9.59
CA VAL A 445 -3.16 17.80 9.53
C VAL A 445 -2.37 16.71 10.24
N ASN A 446 -1.22 16.35 9.67
CA ASN A 446 -0.21 15.54 10.34
C ASN A 446 0.67 16.46 11.21
N ILE A 447 0.65 16.26 12.52
CA ILE A 447 1.40 17.07 13.49
C ILE A 447 2.73 16.42 13.93
N SER A 448 3.10 15.28 13.35
CA SER A 448 4.35 14.53 13.62
C SER A 448 5.63 15.35 13.41
N ARG A 449 5.56 16.43 12.62
CA ARG A 449 6.67 17.39 12.42
C ARG A 449 6.37 18.79 12.94
N SER A 450 5.25 18.99 13.65
CA SER A 450 4.87 20.28 14.23
C SER A 450 5.61 20.54 15.57
N PRO A 451 5.82 21.81 15.98
CA PRO A 451 6.42 22.13 17.27
C PRO A 451 5.55 21.75 18.48
N VAL A 452 4.33 21.26 18.27
CA VAL A 452 3.35 20.95 19.33
C VAL A 452 3.48 19.49 19.77
N SER A 453 4.66 19.12 20.29
CA SER A 453 4.99 17.73 20.67
C SER A 453 4.06 17.12 21.72
N ALA A 454 3.47 17.95 22.61
CA ALA A 454 2.55 17.50 23.64
C ALA A 454 1.27 16.82 23.09
N LEU A 455 0.83 17.21 21.89
CA LEU A 455 -0.37 16.64 21.26
C LEU A 455 -0.11 15.29 20.56
N ARG A 456 1.18 14.92 20.38
CA ARG A 456 1.58 13.64 19.76
C ARG A 456 1.37 12.43 20.68
N VAL A 457 1.16 12.66 21.98
CA VAL A 457 0.96 11.59 22.97
C VAL A 457 -0.26 10.71 22.63
N LEU A 458 -1.27 11.29 21.97
CA LEU A 458 -2.48 10.55 21.57
C LEU A 458 -2.36 9.99 20.15
N THR A 459 -1.84 10.78 19.21
CA THR A 459 -1.74 10.44 17.78
C THR A 459 -1.00 11.53 17.02
N ASP A 460 -0.43 11.18 15.87
CA ASP A 460 0.20 12.12 14.94
C ASP A 460 -0.80 12.91 14.09
N PHE A 461 -2.10 12.60 14.16
CA PHE A 461 -3.13 13.22 13.33
C PHE A 461 -4.16 14.00 14.13
N TRP A 462 -4.36 15.24 13.74
CA TRP A 462 -5.38 16.10 14.31
C TRP A 462 -6.23 16.72 13.22
N GLY A 463 -7.44 17.14 13.57
CA GLY A 463 -8.22 17.90 12.61
C GLY A 463 -9.48 18.52 13.17
N LEU A 464 -10.23 19.09 12.24
CA LEU A 464 -11.33 20.00 12.47
C LEU A 464 -12.52 19.59 11.58
N ARG A 465 -13.73 19.46 12.13
CA ARG A 465 -14.96 19.37 11.33
C ARG A 465 -15.82 20.60 11.58
N LEU A 466 -16.37 21.10 10.49
CA LEU A 466 -17.33 22.19 10.48
C LEU A 466 -18.57 21.69 9.72
N GLY A 467 -19.72 21.71 10.36
CA GLY A 467 -20.95 21.13 9.79
C GLY A 467 -22.19 21.95 10.07
N ILE A 468 -23.24 21.63 9.34
CA ILE A 468 -24.61 22.07 9.62
C ILE A 468 -25.40 20.82 9.99
N LYS A 469 -26.02 20.84 11.17
CA LYS A 469 -26.81 19.74 11.70
C LYS A 469 -28.28 20.14 11.75
N SER A 470 -29.14 19.20 11.36
CA SER A 470 -30.59 19.35 11.34
C SER A 470 -31.22 18.31 12.26
N TYR A 471 -32.27 18.73 12.98
CA TYR A 471 -33.12 17.88 13.80
C TYR A 471 -34.43 17.65 13.05
N GLY A 472 -34.83 16.40 12.90
CA GLY A 472 -35.96 15.96 12.06
C GLY A 472 -35.53 15.52 10.65
N PHE A 473 -36.34 14.67 10.00
CA PHE A 473 -36.07 14.14 8.66
C PHE A 473 -36.90 14.82 7.57
N PHE A 474 -38.24 14.76 7.70
CA PHE A 474 -39.16 15.39 6.73
C PHE A 474 -39.49 16.82 7.11
N ASP A 475 -39.71 17.07 8.40
CA ASP A 475 -39.90 18.39 8.98
C ASP A 475 -38.67 18.73 9.80
N VAL A 476 -37.93 19.77 9.39
CA VAL A 476 -36.73 20.23 10.09
C VAL A 476 -37.14 21.17 11.20
N ASP A 477 -37.01 20.72 12.44
CA ASP A 477 -37.41 21.46 13.65
C ASP A 477 -36.38 22.52 14.03
N ARG A 478 -35.09 22.22 13.83
CA ARG A 478 -33.97 23.06 14.26
C ARG A 478 -32.74 22.82 13.41
N LEU A 479 -31.98 23.89 13.17
CA LEU A 479 -30.65 23.86 12.55
C LEU A 479 -29.61 24.36 13.54
N THR A 480 -28.48 23.67 13.62
CA THR A 480 -27.32 24.06 14.43
C THR A 480 -26.03 23.98 13.61
N TYR A 481 -24.99 24.68 14.07
CA TYR A 481 -23.65 24.62 13.48
C TYR A 481 -22.77 23.74 14.36
N VAL A 482 -22.09 22.80 13.73
CA VAL A 482 -21.20 21.85 14.40
C VAL A 482 -19.76 22.32 14.25
N PHE A 483 -19.05 22.35 15.37
CA PHE A 483 -17.61 22.54 15.45
C PHE A 483 -17.01 21.38 16.22
N GLU A 484 -16.10 20.63 15.59
CA GLU A 484 -15.43 19.50 16.23
C GLU A 484 -13.92 19.58 16.00
N VAL A 485 -13.12 19.47 17.05
CA VAL A 485 -11.64 19.47 16.93
C VAL A 485 -11.06 18.35 17.78
N GLY A 486 -10.15 17.56 17.21
CA GLY A 486 -9.61 16.43 17.95
C GLY A 486 -8.55 15.59 17.28
N ALA A 487 -8.17 14.58 18.03
CA ALA A 487 -7.16 13.60 17.72
C ALA A 487 -7.77 12.43 16.94
N GLY A 488 -7.08 11.98 15.91
CA GLY A 488 -7.26 10.64 15.35
C GLY A 488 -7.55 10.61 13.86
N THR A 489 -7.84 9.41 13.43
CA THR A 489 -7.82 9.03 12.03
C THR A 489 -9.21 8.55 11.62
N TRP A 490 -10.10 9.51 11.32
CA TRP A 490 -11.44 9.25 10.76
C TRP A 490 -11.45 8.32 9.58
#